data_AF-A0A7L5ABH1-F1
#
_entry.id   AF-A0A7L5ABH1-F1
#
_cell.length_a   1.000
_cell.length_b   1.000
_cell.length_c   1.000
_cell.angle_alpha   90.00
_cell.angle_beta   90.00
_cell.angle_gamma   90.00
#
_symmetry.space_group_name_H-M   'P 1'
#
loop_
_entity.id
_entity.type
_entity.pdbx_description
1 polymer ?
#
loop_
_entity_poly.entity_id
_entity_poly.type
_entity_poly.pdbx_seq_one_letter_code
_entity_poly.pdbx_strand_id
1 'polypeptide(L)'
;MHAEITVLLGEPFGSFGAMMPVGHAAIYLDRVCADGPLRLRMCEIGEPQGVVIARYHRIGQIDWIATPVMQFFYATDDPKEIPAYATPEIAWAMRERYRRRYILEIVPDGNEKLKATDEWWETAGNAYNRRFWGYQIATTEEQDEAFVRTMNADSNHHSYRMNNNNCADFAANMVNLYFPGSVRRDRIADFGWMTPKQVARSVANFGKAHPEAHLRVIEVPQVPGSLKRSKPVRGASETALKSKRYLAALLVLQPEIVAVSAVLYLDHGRWTVGKEAETITAENLAKVPSTTVATGETEANKTNGDKRSMQ
;
A
#
# COMPACT_ATOMS: atom_id res chain seq x y z
N MET A 1 6.74 -21.01 0.39
CA MET A 1 6.21 -19.69 -0.01
C MET A 1 6.22 -18.83 1.24
N HIS A 2 6.82 -17.65 1.18
CA HIS A 2 6.82 -16.70 2.30
C HIS A 2 5.51 -15.90 2.29
N ALA A 3 5.14 -15.36 3.45
CA ALA A 3 4.17 -14.27 3.54
C ALA A 3 4.91 -12.97 3.19
N GLU A 4 4.20 -11.91 2.82
CA GLU A 4 4.82 -10.64 2.44
C GLU A 4 4.02 -9.43 2.97
N ILE A 5 4.74 -8.48 3.57
CA ILE A 5 4.23 -7.14 3.86
C ILE A 5 4.76 -6.16 2.83
N THR A 6 3.87 -5.34 2.29
CA THR A 6 4.20 -4.35 1.27
C THR A 6 3.77 -2.95 1.72
N VAL A 7 4.72 -2.02 1.79
CA VAL A 7 4.40 -0.60 1.92
C VAL A 7 4.00 -0.07 0.55
N LEU A 8 2.72 0.30 0.42
CA LEU A 8 2.17 0.94 -0.77
C LEU A 8 2.29 2.46 -0.65
N LEU A 9 3.01 3.05 -1.60
CA LEU A 9 3.18 4.49 -1.75
C LEU A 9 2.37 4.98 -2.96
N GLY A 10 1.22 5.58 -2.68
CA GLY A 10 0.34 6.18 -3.68
C GLY A 10 0.80 7.59 -4.06
N GLU A 11 0.88 7.86 -5.36
CA GLU A 11 1.22 9.20 -5.86
C GLU A 11 0.15 10.24 -5.49
N PRO A 12 0.55 11.49 -5.17
CA PRO A 12 -0.39 12.59 -4.97
C PRO A 12 -1.18 12.88 -6.25
N PHE A 13 -2.47 13.21 -6.09
CA PHE A 13 -3.35 13.59 -7.18
C PHE A 13 -4.34 14.68 -6.74
N GLY A 14 -5.09 15.24 -7.70
CA GLY A 14 -6.04 16.33 -7.43
C GLY A 14 -5.39 17.65 -7.00
N SER A 15 -6.21 18.58 -6.51
CA SER A 15 -5.76 19.91 -6.06
C SER A 15 -4.96 19.83 -4.76
N PHE A 16 -5.37 18.96 -3.84
CA PHE A 16 -4.64 18.73 -2.59
C PHE A 16 -3.27 18.12 -2.82
N GLY A 17 -3.14 17.08 -3.65
CA GLY A 17 -1.84 16.51 -4.01
C GLY A 17 -0.95 17.45 -4.82
N ALA A 18 -1.54 18.38 -5.60
CA ALA A 18 -0.78 19.47 -6.20
C ALA A 18 -0.28 20.47 -5.15
N MET A 19 -1.00 20.59 -4.02
CA MET A 19 -0.64 21.50 -2.94
C MET A 19 0.42 20.90 -2.00
N MET A 20 0.20 19.67 -1.55
CA MET A 20 1.10 18.89 -0.70
C MET A 20 1.38 17.55 -1.39
N PRO A 21 2.45 17.44 -2.19
CA PRO A 21 2.76 16.27 -3.00
C PRO A 21 3.38 15.12 -2.19
N VAL A 22 2.89 14.89 -0.97
CA VAL A 22 3.38 13.86 -0.03
C VAL A 22 2.89 12.46 -0.38
N GLY A 23 1.77 12.35 -1.11
CA GLY A 23 1.15 11.07 -1.47
C GLY A 23 0.32 10.47 -0.33
N HIS A 24 0.09 9.17 -0.40
CA HIS A 24 -0.61 8.39 0.63
C HIS A 24 0.14 7.07 0.89
N ALA A 25 0.17 6.62 2.14
CA ALA A 25 0.77 5.34 2.52
C ALA A 25 -0.31 4.35 2.95
N ALA A 26 -0.20 3.12 2.46
CA ALA A 26 -1.04 1.99 2.87
C ALA A 26 -0.16 0.75 3.04
N ILE A 27 -0.71 -0.30 3.67
CA ILE A 27 -0.03 -1.58 3.85
C ILE A 27 -0.82 -2.66 3.14
N TYR A 28 -0.15 -3.42 2.28
CA TYR A 28 -0.69 -4.62 1.65
C TYR A 28 -0.07 -5.86 2.30
N LEU A 29 -0.91 -6.81 2.68
CA LEU A 29 -0.55 -8.10 3.23
C LEU A 29 -1.14 -9.16 2.30
N ASP A 30 -0.32 -10.08 1.79
CA ASP A 30 -0.74 -11.08 0.81
C ASP A 30 -1.41 -12.30 1.46
N ARG A 31 -1.11 -12.62 2.72
CA ARG A 31 -1.73 -13.75 3.45
C ARG A 31 -2.74 -13.36 4.52
N VAL A 32 -2.98 -12.06 4.71
CA VAL A 32 -4.04 -11.55 5.57
C VAL A 32 -5.20 -11.07 4.70
N CYS A 33 -6.42 -11.44 5.07
CA CYS A 33 -7.64 -11.10 4.37
C CYS A 33 -8.56 -10.24 5.26
N ALA A 34 -9.47 -9.51 4.61
CA ALA A 34 -10.47 -8.71 5.30
C ALA A 34 -11.57 -9.63 5.88
N ASP A 35 -11.90 -9.45 7.16
CA ASP A 35 -13.11 -9.98 7.79
C ASP A 35 -14.13 -8.84 7.94
N GLY A 36 -14.65 -8.39 6.79
CA GLY A 36 -15.33 -7.11 6.70
C GLY A 36 -14.37 -5.91 6.74
N PRO A 37 -14.89 -4.67 6.77
CA PRO A 37 -14.07 -3.47 6.60
C PRO A 37 -13.21 -3.11 7.82
N LEU A 38 -13.50 -3.68 9.00
CA LEU A 38 -12.90 -3.25 10.28
C LEU A 38 -12.18 -4.37 11.03
N ARG A 39 -12.08 -5.56 10.45
CA ARG A 39 -11.36 -6.70 11.04
C ARG A 39 -10.52 -7.41 10.00
N LEU A 40 -9.53 -8.13 10.49
CA LEU A 40 -8.62 -8.94 9.70
C LEU A 40 -8.75 -10.41 10.10
N ARG A 41 -8.41 -11.30 9.18
CA ARG A 41 -8.22 -12.71 9.44
C ARG A 41 -7.12 -13.25 8.55
N MET A 42 -6.61 -14.44 8.85
CA MET A 42 -5.77 -15.16 7.89
C MET A 42 -6.62 -15.52 6.65
N CYS A 43 -6.03 -15.42 5.47
CA CYS A 43 -6.70 -15.85 4.24
C CYS A 43 -6.93 -17.36 4.25
N GLU A 44 -8.06 -17.80 3.69
CA GLU A 44 -8.33 -19.22 3.54
C GLU A 44 -7.59 -19.81 2.32
N ILE A 45 -7.35 -21.12 2.35
CA ILE A 45 -6.79 -21.82 1.19
C ILE A 45 -7.79 -21.71 0.04
N GLY A 46 -7.33 -21.23 -1.13
CA GLY A 46 -8.18 -21.08 -2.30
C GLY A 46 -8.86 -19.71 -2.42
N GLU A 47 -8.66 -18.81 -1.46
CA GLU A 47 -9.20 -17.44 -1.51
C GLU A 47 -8.28 -16.50 -2.33
N PRO A 48 -8.85 -15.56 -3.12
CA PRO A 48 -8.07 -14.45 -3.69
C PRO A 48 -7.35 -13.69 -2.59
N GLN A 49 -6.03 -13.59 -2.71
CA GLN A 49 -5.21 -13.26 -1.57
C GLN A 49 -5.03 -11.76 -1.35
N GLY A 50 -5.24 -11.37 -0.10
CA GLY A 50 -4.62 -10.20 0.48
C GLY A 50 -5.50 -8.98 0.66
N VAL A 51 -5.10 -8.17 1.63
CA VAL A 51 -5.83 -6.99 2.10
C VAL A 51 -4.91 -5.79 2.06
N VAL A 52 -5.48 -4.66 1.67
CA VAL A 52 -4.88 -3.35 1.87
C VAL A 52 -5.53 -2.71 3.09
N ILE A 53 -4.72 -2.34 4.07
CA ILE A 53 -5.13 -1.53 5.21
C ILE A 53 -4.57 -0.12 5.08
N ALA A 54 -5.42 0.86 5.33
CA ALA A 54 -5.03 2.25 5.24
C ALA A 54 -5.79 3.10 6.26
N ARG A 55 -5.09 4.13 6.75
CA ARG A 55 -5.67 5.19 7.60
C ARG A 55 -5.92 6.42 6.76
N TYR A 56 -7.11 6.99 6.90
CA TYR A 56 -7.55 8.20 6.22
C TYR A 56 -7.74 9.34 7.22
N HIS A 57 -7.81 10.57 6.74
CA HIS A 57 -8.07 11.71 7.61
C HIS A 57 -9.51 11.69 8.12
N ARG A 58 -10.49 11.27 7.31
CA ARG A 58 -11.85 11.04 7.81
C ARG A 58 -12.74 10.13 6.96
N ILE A 59 -13.15 9.00 7.53
CA ILE A 59 -14.17 8.10 6.98
C ILE A 59 -15.07 7.65 8.14
N GLY A 60 -16.02 8.49 8.54
CA GLY A 60 -16.83 8.23 9.74
C GLY A 60 -16.00 8.33 11.02
N GLN A 61 -16.25 7.41 11.97
CA GLN A 61 -15.61 7.37 13.30
C GLN A 61 -14.53 6.29 13.41
N ILE A 62 -14.07 5.74 12.29
CA ILE A 62 -13.05 4.70 12.24
C ILE A 62 -11.67 5.29 11.95
N ASP A 63 -10.64 4.58 12.38
CA ASP A 63 -9.25 5.01 12.22
C ASP A 63 -8.60 4.45 10.95
N TRP A 64 -8.81 3.16 10.71
CA TRP A 64 -8.32 2.46 9.55
C TRP A 64 -9.40 1.56 8.97
N ILE A 65 -9.22 1.18 7.70
CA ILE A 65 -10.13 0.29 7.00
C ILE A 65 -9.34 -0.80 6.27
N ALA A 66 -9.89 -2.01 6.29
CA ALA A 66 -9.44 -3.15 5.50
C ALA A 66 -10.21 -3.22 4.18
N THR A 67 -9.49 -3.30 3.08
CA THR A 67 -10.07 -3.43 1.74
C THR A 67 -9.36 -4.53 0.97
N PRO A 68 -10.07 -5.53 0.42
CA PRO A 68 -9.46 -6.55 -0.44
C PRO A 68 -8.65 -5.90 -1.56
N VAL A 69 -7.47 -6.44 -1.89
CA VAL A 69 -6.49 -5.76 -2.76
C VAL A 69 -7.05 -5.36 -4.13
N MET A 70 -7.87 -6.22 -4.73
CA MET A 70 -8.55 -5.94 -6.00
C MET A 70 -9.57 -4.80 -5.87
N GLN A 71 -10.31 -4.73 -4.76
CA GLN A 71 -11.25 -3.64 -4.48
C GLN A 71 -10.49 -2.33 -4.22
N PHE A 72 -9.37 -2.38 -3.49
CA PHE A 72 -8.56 -1.20 -3.20
C PHE A 72 -8.04 -0.53 -4.47
N PHE A 73 -7.49 -1.32 -5.41
CA PHE A 73 -6.94 -0.78 -6.65
C PHE A 73 -8.00 -0.52 -7.71
N TYR A 74 -8.97 -1.42 -7.88
CA TYR A 74 -9.86 -1.43 -9.05
C TYR A 74 -11.36 -1.39 -8.71
N ALA A 75 -11.75 -1.39 -7.44
CA ALA A 75 -13.16 -1.39 -7.02
C ALA A 75 -14.01 -2.52 -7.65
N THR A 76 -13.37 -3.65 -7.94
CA THR A 76 -13.99 -4.90 -8.39
C THR A 76 -13.17 -6.08 -7.88
N ASP A 77 -13.78 -7.26 -7.80
CA ASP A 77 -13.16 -8.55 -7.52
C ASP A 77 -12.80 -9.33 -8.80
N ASP A 78 -13.36 -8.96 -9.95
CA ASP A 78 -13.08 -9.60 -11.25
C ASP A 78 -12.17 -8.71 -12.12
N PRO A 79 -10.93 -9.15 -12.46
CA PRO A 79 -10.06 -8.45 -13.39
C PRO A 79 -10.73 -8.09 -14.73
N LYS A 80 -11.70 -8.86 -15.20
CA LYS A 80 -12.42 -8.62 -16.47
C LYS A 80 -13.34 -7.41 -16.42
N GLU A 81 -13.75 -6.98 -15.23
CA GLU A 81 -14.56 -5.77 -15.05
C GLU A 81 -13.73 -4.48 -15.03
N ILE A 82 -12.39 -4.59 -15.05
CA ILE A 82 -11.52 -3.44 -15.05
C ILE A 82 -11.64 -2.72 -16.41
N PRO A 83 -12.01 -1.43 -16.42
CA PRO A 83 -12.15 -0.71 -17.67
C PRO A 83 -10.78 -0.51 -18.33
N ALA A 84 -10.68 -0.78 -19.63
CA ALA A 84 -9.49 -0.43 -20.42
C ALA A 84 -9.25 1.10 -20.46
N TYR A 85 -10.32 1.89 -20.29
CA TYR A 85 -10.28 3.35 -20.22
C TYR A 85 -11.26 3.86 -19.16
N ALA A 86 -10.74 4.47 -18.09
CA ALA A 86 -11.53 4.97 -16.97
C ALA A 86 -11.98 6.42 -17.18
N THR A 87 -13.27 6.69 -16.96
CA THR A 87 -13.81 8.06 -16.85
C THR A 87 -14.23 8.34 -15.40
N PRO A 88 -14.42 9.61 -14.99
CA PRO A 88 -14.93 9.94 -13.65
C PRO A 88 -16.23 9.20 -13.31
N GLU A 89 -17.12 9.04 -14.29
CA GLU A 89 -18.42 8.38 -14.13
C GLU A 89 -18.25 6.87 -13.91
N ILE A 90 -17.38 6.22 -14.67
CA ILE A 90 -17.06 4.80 -14.48
C ILE A 90 -16.42 4.57 -13.11
N ALA A 91 -15.40 5.36 -12.77
CA ALA A 91 -14.70 5.23 -11.49
C ALA A 91 -15.65 5.45 -10.30
N TRP A 92 -16.56 6.44 -10.40
CA TRP A 92 -17.57 6.68 -9.37
C TRP A 92 -18.56 5.52 -9.26
N ALA A 93 -19.07 5.02 -10.39
CA ALA A 93 -20.01 3.90 -10.39
C ALA A 93 -19.42 2.63 -9.76
N MET A 94 -18.15 2.31 -10.05
CA MET A 94 -17.47 1.16 -9.45
C MET A 94 -17.29 1.33 -7.93
N ARG A 95 -16.87 2.52 -7.48
CA ARG A 95 -16.75 2.83 -6.05
C ARG A 95 -18.09 2.78 -5.33
N GLU A 96 -19.15 3.23 -5.97
CA GLU A 96 -20.50 3.20 -5.41
C GLU A 96 -21.00 1.75 -5.23
N ARG A 97 -20.67 0.84 -6.16
CA ARG A 97 -20.92 -0.61 -5.96
C ARG A 97 -20.17 -1.14 -4.76
N TYR A 98 -18.88 -0.80 -4.63
CA TYR A 98 -18.08 -1.16 -3.45
C TYR A 98 -18.70 -0.60 -2.16
N ARG A 99 -19.11 0.68 -2.14
CA ARG A 99 -19.71 1.33 -0.97
C ARG A 99 -20.92 0.59 -0.47
N ARG A 100 -21.89 0.36 -1.38
CA ARG A 100 -23.15 -0.32 -1.08
C ARG A 100 -22.94 -1.75 -0.58
N ARG A 101 -21.90 -2.44 -1.07
CA ARG A 101 -21.62 -3.83 -0.71
C ARG A 101 -20.84 -4.00 0.60
N TYR A 102 -19.85 -3.13 0.85
CA TYR A 102 -18.86 -3.39 1.90
C TYR A 102 -18.84 -2.37 3.03
N ILE A 103 -19.24 -1.12 2.78
CA ILE A 103 -19.07 -0.03 3.74
C ILE A 103 -20.34 0.82 3.91
N LEU A 104 -21.51 0.28 3.56
CA LEU A 104 -22.79 1.00 3.65
C LEU A 104 -23.10 1.44 5.09
N GLU A 105 -22.72 0.62 6.08
CA GLU A 105 -22.88 0.94 7.50
C GLU A 105 -21.97 2.10 7.96
N ILE A 106 -20.80 2.26 7.31
CA ILE A 106 -19.84 3.33 7.61
C ILE A 106 -20.22 4.61 6.84
N VAL A 107 -20.68 4.46 5.60
CA VAL A 107 -21.08 5.55 4.70
C VAL A 107 -22.49 5.26 4.16
N PRO A 108 -23.54 5.64 4.91
CA PRO A 108 -24.92 5.46 4.49
C PRO A 108 -25.28 6.25 3.23
N ASP A 109 -26.39 5.86 2.60
CA ASP A 109 -26.95 6.58 1.45
C ASP A 109 -27.26 8.05 1.82
N GLY A 110 -26.85 8.98 0.96
CA GLY A 110 -26.98 10.43 1.17
C GLY A 110 -25.85 11.04 1.99
N ASN A 111 -24.98 10.23 2.59
CA ASN A 111 -23.85 10.69 3.38
C ASN A 111 -22.52 10.70 2.61
N GLU A 112 -22.51 10.35 1.33
CA GLU A 112 -21.29 10.15 0.51
C GLU A 112 -20.49 11.44 0.31
N LYS A 113 -21.15 12.60 0.46
CA LYS A 113 -20.56 13.93 0.26
C LYS A 113 -20.44 14.74 1.55
N LEU A 114 -20.76 14.14 2.70
CA LEU A 114 -20.58 14.81 3.97
C LEU A 114 -19.08 14.92 4.27
N LYS A 115 -18.67 16.04 4.87
CA LYS A 115 -17.30 16.23 5.37
C LYS A 115 -16.86 15.15 6.36
N ALA A 116 -17.79 14.43 6.97
CA ALA A 116 -17.49 13.35 7.90
C ALA A 116 -17.05 12.05 7.21
N THR A 117 -17.22 11.94 5.90
CA THR A 117 -17.04 10.70 5.12
C THR A 117 -16.41 10.98 3.77
N ASP A 118 -16.02 12.23 3.47
CA ASP A 118 -15.66 12.71 2.14
C ASP A 118 -14.40 12.06 1.53
N GLU A 119 -13.68 11.23 2.28
CA GLU A 119 -12.53 10.45 1.81
C GLU A 119 -12.87 8.98 1.51
N TRP A 120 -14.12 8.53 1.68
CA TRP A 120 -14.50 7.13 1.48
C TRP A 120 -14.16 6.60 0.09
N TRP A 121 -14.23 7.45 -0.93
CA TRP A 121 -13.93 7.09 -2.32
C TRP A 121 -12.44 6.80 -2.54
N GLU A 122 -11.54 7.20 -1.62
CA GLU A 122 -10.14 6.79 -1.63
C GLU A 122 -9.92 5.38 -1.05
N THR A 123 -10.96 4.71 -0.54
CA THR A 123 -10.84 3.31 -0.07
C THR A 123 -10.87 2.29 -1.19
N ALA A 124 -11.40 2.65 -2.37
CA ALA A 124 -11.56 1.73 -3.49
C ALA A 124 -11.27 2.38 -4.85
N GLY A 125 -10.81 1.58 -5.80
CA GLY A 125 -10.56 2.05 -7.17
C GLY A 125 -9.43 3.08 -7.24
N ASN A 126 -8.40 2.95 -6.41
CA ASN A 126 -7.33 3.93 -6.31
C ASN A 126 -6.45 4.01 -7.57
N ALA A 127 -6.33 2.91 -8.34
CA ALA A 127 -5.59 2.88 -9.60
C ALA A 127 -6.26 3.72 -10.70
N TYR A 128 -7.51 4.16 -10.53
CA TYR A 128 -8.11 5.15 -11.45
C TYR A 128 -7.54 6.55 -11.27
N ASN A 129 -7.09 6.89 -10.05
CA ASN A 129 -6.66 8.25 -9.70
C ASN A 129 -5.14 8.41 -9.70
N ARG A 130 -4.41 7.34 -9.36
CA ARG A 130 -2.98 7.42 -9.07
C ARG A 130 -2.24 6.11 -9.29
N ARG A 131 -0.94 6.25 -9.57
CA ARG A 131 0.03 5.15 -9.56
C ARG A 131 0.41 4.81 -8.13
N PHE A 132 0.80 3.56 -7.90
CA PHE A 132 1.37 3.12 -6.63
C PHE A 132 2.71 2.42 -6.84
N TRP A 133 3.56 2.59 -5.83
CA TRP A 133 4.83 1.90 -5.70
C TRP A 133 4.79 1.04 -4.44
N GLY A 134 4.98 -0.27 -4.56
CA GLY A 134 5.06 -1.19 -3.43
C GLY A 134 6.50 -1.51 -3.08
N TYR A 135 6.83 -1.50 -1.80
CA TYR A 135 8.11 -2.00 -1.26
C TYR A 135 7.80 -3.20 -0.39
N GLN A 136 8.02 -4.37 -0.96
CA GLN A 136 7.61 -5.66 -0.45
C GLN A 136 8.80 -6.36 0.21
N ILE A 137 8.57 -6.89 1.40
CA ILE A 137 9.55 -7.69 2.15
C ILE A 137 8.87 -8.93 2.73
N ALA A 138 9.62 -10.03 2.78
CA ALA A 138 9.15 -11.32 3.29
C ALA A 138 8.86 -11.27 4.79
N THR A 139 7.74 -11.85 5.18
CA THR A 139 7.29 -12.09 6.57
C THR A 139 7.07 -13.59 6.79
N THR A 140 6.75 -13.96 8.03
CA THR A 140 6.33 -15.30 8.41
C THR A 140 4.85 -15.35 8.77
N GLU A 141 4.26 -16.54 8.70
CA GLU A 141 2.87 -16.77 9.07
C GLU A 141 2.59 -16.38 10.53
N GLU A 142 3.52 -16.67 11.43
CA GLU A 142 3.40 -16.31 12.85
C GLU A 142 3.39 -14.79 13.06
N GLN A 143 4.14 -14.05 12.24
CA GLN A 143 4.12 -12.58 12.27
C GLN A 143 2.77 -12.05 11.78
N ASP A 144 2.23 -12.60 10.69
CA ASP A 144 0.92 -12.21 10.15
C ASP A 144 -0.21 -12.51 11.16
N GLU A 145 -0.18 -13.68 11.81
CA GLU A 145 -1.14 -14.01 12.86
C GLU A 145 -1.03 -13.07 14.07
N ALA A 146 0.19 -12.74 14.49
CA ALA A 146 0.42 -11.78 15.57
C ALA A 146 -0.12 -10.40 15.20
N PHE A 147 0.11 -9.98 13.96
CA PHE A 147 -0.41 -8.74 13.41
C PHE A 147 -1.95 -8.71 13.42
N VAL A 148 -2.61 -9.77 12.94
CA VAL A 148 -4.07 -9.90 12.96
C VAL A 148 -4.61 -9.79 14.40
N ARG A 149 -3.99 -10.50 15.35
CA ARG A 149 -4.39 -10.42 16.77
C ARG A 149 -4.24 -9.01 17.32
N THR A 150 -3.14 -8.33 17.03
CA THR A 150 -2.90 -6.95 17.49
C THR A 150 -3.92 -5.98 16.90
N MET A 151 -4.18 -6.06 15.59
CA MET A 151 -5.11 -5.15 14.91
C MET A 151 -6.56 -5.34 15.36
N ASN A 152 -6.98 -6.59 15.57
CA ASN A 152 -8.34 -6.90 16.01
C ASN A 152 -8.59 -6.64 17.50
N ALA A 153 -7.54 -6.46 18.30
CA ALA A 153 -7.67 -6.12 19.72
C ALA A 153 -7.94 -4.61 19.96
N ASP A 154 -7.65 -3.77 18.98
CA ASP A 154 -7.95 -2.34 19.00
C ASP A 154 -9.44 -2.10 18.66
N SER A 155 -10.04 -1.06 19.26
CA SER A 155 -11.41 -0.64 18.97
C SER A 155 -11.56 0.17 17.68
N ASN A 156 -10.45 0.49 17.00
CA ASN A 156 -10.42 1.16 15.68
C ASN A 156 -11.24 2.47 15.67
N HIS A 157 -10.96 3.35 16.64
CA HIS A 157 -11.60 4.67 16.73
C HIS A 157 -10.75 5.77 16.10
N HIS A 158 -11.41 6.64 15.33
CA HIS A 158 -10.78 7.77 14.65
C HIS A 158 -9.80 8.52 15.55
N SER A 159 -8.53 8.51 15.15
CA SER A 159 -7.46 9.16 15.92
C SER A 159 -6.56 10.04 15.06
N TYR A 160 -6.90 10.23 13.77
CA TYR A 160 -6.03 10.87 12.80
C TYR A 160 -5.58 12.27 13.23
N ARG A 161 -4.27 12.52 13.10
CA ARG A 161 -3.64 13.83 13.25
C ARG A 161 -2.57 13.99 12.18
N MET A 162 -2.67 15.06 11.39
CA MET A 162 -1.79 15.28 10.23
C MET A 162 -0.29 15.23 10.57
N ASN A 163 0.12 15.69 11.75
CA ASN A 163 1.52 15.86 12.13
C ASN A 163 2.17 14.64 12.83
N ASN A 164 1.38 13.78 13.49
CA ASN A 164 1.94 12.71 14.32
C ASN A 164 1.08 11.45 14.43
N ASN A 165 -0.05 11.39 13.72
CA ASN A 165 -0.90 10.22 13.66
C ASN A 165 -1.61 10.15 12.29
N ASN A 166 -0.84 10.21 11.22
CA ASN A 166 -1.34 10.23 9.83
C ASN A 166 -1.20 8.85 9.15
N CYS A 167 -1.44 8.78 7.82
CA CYS A 167 -1.30 7.54 7.05
C CYS A 167 0.13 6.96 7.06
N ALA A 168 1.15 7.82 7.08
CA ALA A 168 2.54 7.39 7.11
C ALA A 168 2.97 6.93 8.50
N ASP A 169 2.50 7.58 9.57
CA ASP A 169 2.68 7.08 10.93
C ASP A 169 2.03 5.72 11.11
N PHE A 170 0.81 5.55 10.59
CA PHE A 170 0.12 4.27 10.58
C PHE A 170 0.95 3.20 9.87
N ALA A 171 1.34 3.43 8.61
CA ALA A 171 2.14 2.49 7.84
C ALA A 171 3.48 2.15 8.53
N ALA A 172 4.17 3.14 9.10
CA ALA A 172 5.38 2.91 9.86
C ALA A 172 5.16 2.03 11.09
N ASN A 173 4.08 2.25 11.83
CA ASN A 173 3.73 1.42 12.98
C ASN A 173 3.46 -0.02 12.55
N MET A 174 2.73 -0.22 11.45
CA MET A 174 2.44 -1.57 10.94
C MET A 174 3.73 -2.31 10.57
N VAL A 175 4.64 -1.68 9.81
CA VAL A 175 5.93 -2.30 9.48
C VAL A 175 6.74 -2.61 10.74
N ASN A 176 6.73 -1.70 11.73
CA ASN A 176 7.44 -1.91 12.99
C ASN A 176 6.83 -3.01 13.88
N LEU A 177 5.59 -3.46 13.65
CA LEU A 177 5.04 -4.66 14.29
C LEU A 177 5.75 -5.93 13.80
N TYR A 178 6.12 -5.97 12.51
CA TYR A 178 6.89 -7.08 11.93
C TYR A 178 8.40 -6.95 12.19
N PHE A 179 8.93 -5.74 12.00
CA PHE A 179 10.36 -5.44 12.04
C PHE A 179 10.63 -4.24 12.97
N PRO A 180 10.71 -4.46 14.29
CA PRO A 180 10.84 -3.38 15.26
C PRO A 180 12.00 -2.43 14.97
N GLY A 181 11.68 -1.14 14.79
CA GLY A 181 12.66 -0.07 14.62
C GLY A 181 13.23 0.08 13.20
N SER A 182 12.71 -0.68 12.22
CA SER A 182 13.07 -0.60 10.80
C SER A 182 12.62 0.71 10.15
N VAL A 183 11.48 1.26 10.59
CA VAL A 183 10.96 2.55 10.10
C VAL A 183 11.03 3.59 11.20
N ARG A 184 11.72 4.71 10.91
CA ARG A 184 11.89 5.83 11.84
C ARG A 184 11.62 7.15 11.14
N ARG A 185 11.08 8.12 11.89
CA ARG A 185 10.86 9.49 11.39
C ARG A 185 12.20 10.11 11.02
N ASP A 186 12.26 10.78 9.88
CA ASP A 186 13.37 11.65 9.56
C ASP A 186 13.15 12.99 10.28
N ARG A 187 13.90 13.19 11.37
CA ARG A 187 13.77 14.40 12.20
C ARG A 187 14.29 15.65 11.49
N ILE A 188 15.06 15.50 10.41
CA ILE A 188 15.77 16.60 9.77
C ILE A 188 15.17 16.88 8.39
N ALA A 189 15.17 15.90 7.47
CA ALA A 189 14.76 16.12 6.08
C ALA A 189 13.25 16.33 5.88
N ASP A 190 12.45 15.84 6.83
CA ASP A 190 10.98 15.95 6.84
C ASP A 190 10.46 16.80 8.01
N PHE A 191 11.31 17.63 8.63
CA PHE A 191 10.95 18.53 9.74
C PHE A 191 10.26 17.81 10.92
N GLY A 192 10.61 16.54 11.14
CA GLY A 192 10.02 15.70 12.20
C GLY A 192 8.69 15.06 11.84
N TRP A 193 8.14 15.30 10.65
CA TRP A 193 6.92 14.61 10.19
C TRP A 193 7.26 13.24 9.63
N MET A 194 6.37 12.26 9.83
CA MET A 194 6.42 11.02 9.06
C MET A 194 5.77 11.26 7.70
N THR A 195 6.50 11.01 6.62
CA THR A 195 5.99 11.12 5.25
C THR A 195 5.89 9.75 4.59
N PRO A 196 4.94 9.53 3.65
CA PRO A 196 4.86 8.28 2.89
C PRO A 196 6.18 7.92 2.19
N LYS A 197 6.88 8.93 1.64
CA LYS A 197 8.20 8.75 1.03
C LYS A 197 9.23 8.24 2.03
N GLN A 198 9.21 8.74 3.27
CA GLN A 198 10.13 8.29 4.31
C GLN A 198 9.89 6.83 4.71
N VAL A 199 8.63 6.40 4.87
CA VAL A 199 8.31 5.00 5.18
C VAL A 199 8.85 4.07 4.10
N ALA A 200 8.55 4.37 2.83
CA ALA A 200 9.03 3.60 1.69
C ALA A 200 10.58 3.57 1.62
N ARG A 201 11.23 4.72 1.85
CA ARG A 201 12.70 4.82 1.89
C ARG A 201 13.30 3.98 3.03
N SER A 202 12.71 4.01 4.22
CA SER A 202 13.14 3.20 5.36
C SER A 202 13.05 1.71 5.05
N VAL A 203 11.94 1.25 4.47
CA VAL A 203 11.78 -0.17 4.07
C VAL A 203 12.76 -0.56 2.97
N ALA A 204 12.96 0.29 1.96
CA ALA A 204 13.95 0.04 0.92
C ALA A 204 15.38 -0.05 1.47
N ASN A 205 15.72 0.76 2.46
CA ASN A 205 17.04 0.70 3.11
C ASN A 205 17.16 -0.53 4.01
N PHE A 206 16.10 -0.88 4.75
CA PHE A 206 16.04 -2.09 5.57
C PHE A 206 16.26 -3.33 4.71
N GLY A 207 15.50 -3.49 3.62
CA GLY A 207 15.65 -4.64 2.72
C GLY A 207 17.00 -4.74 2.01
N LYS A 208 17.71 -3.61 1.82
CA LYS A 208 19.10 -3.62 1.33
C LYS A 208 20.11 -4.08 2.39
N ALA A 209 19.87 -3.71 3.65
CA ALA A 209 20.70 -4.14 4.78
C ALA A 209 20.42 -5.59 5.20
N HIS A 210 19.23 -6.10 4.86
CA HIS A 210 18.72 -7.42 5.22
C HIS A 210 18.32 -8.21 3.97
N PRO A 211 19.27 -8.82 3.23
CA PRO A 211 18.96 -9.59 2.01
C PRO A 211 17.97 -10.75 2.23
N GLU A 212 17.91 -11.28 3.45
CA GLU A 212 16.94 -12.28 3.90
C GLU A 212 15.48 -11.78 3.87
N ALA A 213 15.27 -10.47 3.88
CA ALA A 213 13.95 -9.88 3.75
C ALA A 213 13.42 -9.91 2.30
N HIS A 214 14.22 -10.38 1.34
CA HIS A 214 13.83 -10.58 -0.07
C HIS A 214 13.12 -9.35 -0.68
N LEU A 215 13.72 -8.17 -0.52
CA LEU A 215 13.12 -6.91 -0.99
C LEU A 215 12.74 -6.97 -2.47
N ARG A 216 11.46 -6.70 -2.75
CA ARG A 216 10.94 -6.48 -4.11
C ARG A 216 10.28 -5.11 -4.20
N VAL A 217 10.43 -4.48 -5.35
CA VAL A 217 9.77 -3.20 -5.64
C VAL A 217 8.78 -3.45 -6.77
N ILE A 218 7.52 -3.06 -6.57
CA ILE A 218 6.44 -3.28 -7.52
C ILE A 218 5.79 -1.95 -7.93
N GLU A 219 5.25 -1.91 -9.13
CA GLU A 219 4.43 -0.81 -9.63
C GLU A 219 3.02 -1.30 -9.92
N VAL A 220 2.02 -0.60 -9.37
CA VAL A 220 0.63 -0.68 -9.85
C VAL A 220 0.35 0.55 -10.71
N PRO A 221 0.18 0.37 -12.04
CA PRO A 221 0.00 1.48 -12.95
C PRO A 221 -1.36 2.14 -12.75
N GLN A 222 -1.44 3.46 -12.97
CA GLN A 222 -2.72 4.14 -13.04
C GLN A 222 -3.40 3.77 -14.36
N VAL A 223 -4.64 3.28 -14.27
CA VAL A 223 -5.48 2.90 -15.41
C VAL A 223 -5.58 4.07 -16.41
N PRO A 224 -5.42 3.83 -17.72
CA PRO A 224 -5.63 4.85 -18.74
C PRO A 224 -7.03 5.45 -18.65
N GLY A 225 -7.20 6.74 -18.95
CA GLY A 225 -8.49 7.37 -18.76
C GLY A 225 -8.53 8.89 -18.95
N SER A 226 -9.72 9.47 -18.81
CA SER A 226 -9.95 10.92 -18.81
C SER A 226 -9.76 11.57 -17.43
N LEU A 227 -9.56 10.77 -16.38
CA LEU A 227 -9.19 11.29 -15.06
C LEU A 227 -7.80 11.91 -15.11
N LYS A 228 -7.59 12.95 -14.28
CA LYS A 228 -6.30 13.61 -14.16
C LYS A 228 -5.22 12.63 -13.67
N ARG A 229 -4.08 12.61 -14.33
CA ARG A 229 -2.94 11.78 -13.94
C ARG A 229 -2.34 12.24 -12.61
N SER A 230 -1.88 11.28 -11.82
CA SER A 230 -1.10 11.55 -10.61
C SER A 230 0.26 12.18 -10.93
N LYS A 231 0.90 12.72 -9.89
CA LYS A 231 2.22 13.34 -10.00
C LYS A 231 3.24 12.59 -9.12
N PRO A 232 4.53 12.62 -9.45
CA PRO A 232 5.55 11.97 -8.64
C PRO A 232 5.52 12.45 -7.17
N VAL A 233 5.69 11.50 -6.24
CA VAL A 233 5.78 11.77 -4.79
C VAL A 233 7.03 12.60 -4.48
N ARG A 234 6.89 13.57 -3.58
CA ARG A 234 8.00 14.39 -3.07
C ARG A 234 8.00 14.39 -1.54
N GLY A 235 9.19 14.42 -0.95
CA GLY A 235 9.36 14.66 0.49
C GLY A 235 9.09 16.13 0.85
N ALA A 236 9.16 16.49 2.14
CA ALA A 236 8.87 17.86 2.57
C ALA A 236 9.91 18.87 2.03
N SER A 237 11.20 18.59 2.21
CA SER A 237 12.32 19.39 1.68
C SER A 237 12.29 19.50 0.15
N GLU A 238 12.00 18.40 -0.56
CA GLU A 238 11.85 18.42 -2.02
C GLU A 238 10.66 19.28 -2.48
N THR A 239 9.57 19.30 -1.71
CA THR A 239 8.39 20.14 -1.98
C THR A 239 8.71 21.62 -1.82
N ALA A 240 9.42 21.99 -0.75
CA ALA A 240 9.85 23.36 -0.49
C ALA A 240 10.69 23.92 -1.65
N LEU A 241 11.60 23.11 -2.21
CA LEU A 241 12.49 23.52 -3.30
C LEU A 241 11.86 23.45 -4.69
N LYS A 242 11.13 22.36 -5.01
CA LYS A 242 10.67 22.10 -6.39
C LYS A 242 9.31 22.69 -6.71
N SER A 243 8.69 23.41 -5.78
CA SER A 243 7.42 24.09 -6.01
C SER A 243 7.67 25.59 -6.13
N LYS A 244 7.55 26.15 -7.36
CA LYS A 244 7.89 27.55 -7.65
C LYS A 244 7.24 28.55 -6.67
N ARG A 245 5.99 28.30 -6.29
CA ARG A 245 5.26 29.15 -5.33
C ARG A 245 5.85 29.12 -3.92
N TYR A 246 6.28 27.95 -3.44
CA TYR A 246 6.86 27.80 -2.11
C TYR A 246 8.29 28.31 -2.09
N LEU A 247 9.07 27.98 -3.12
CA LEU A 247 10.42 28.50 -3.28
C LEU A 247 10.43 30.03 -3.32
N ALA A 248 9.55 30.65 -4.13
CA ALA A 248 9.47 32.11 -4.21
C ALA A 248 9.08 32.74 -2.87
N ALA A 249 8.07 32.19 -2.18
CA ALA A 249 7.66 32.69 -0.87
C ALA A 249 8.77 32.52 0.19
N LEU A 250 9.42 31.35 0.23
CA LEU A 250 10.49 31.06 1.18
C LEU A 250 11.76 31.87 0.90
N LEU A 251 12.13 32.11 -0.36
CA LEU A 251 13.27 32.96 -0.70
C LEU A 251 13.09 34.40 -0.22
N VAL A 252 11.85 34.90 -0.18
CA VAL A 252 11.54 36.25 0.30
C VAL A 252 11.44 36.30 1.82
N LEU A 253 10.77 35.31 2.44
CA LEU A 253 10.46 35.35 3.87
C LEU A 253 11.55 34.71 4.75
N GLN A 254 12.15 33.61 4.31
CA GLN A 254 13.04 32.74 5.10
C GLN A 254 14.09 32.05 4.20
N PRO A 255 15.04 32.80 3.60
CA PRO A 255 16.00 32.25 2.63
C PRO A 255 16.92 31.16 3.24
N GLU A 256 17.22 31.24 4.53
CA GLU A 256 17.91 30.18 5.28
C GLU A 256 17.20 28.82 5.22
N ILE A 257 15.87 28.78 5.23
CA ILE A 257 15.11 27.50 5.08
C ILE A 257 15.34 26.92 3.68
N VAL A 258 15.48 27.76 2.66
CA VAL A 258 15.77 27.31 1.28
C VAL A 258 17.18 26.72 1.22
N ALA A 259 18.18 27.37 1.82
CA ALA A 259 19.55 26.88 1.86
C ALA A 259 19.65 25.53 2.61
N VAL A 260 19.03 25.41 3.78
CA VAL A 260 18.97 24.16 4.56
C VAL A 260 18.23 23.07 3.79
N SER A 261 17.07 23.40 3.21
CA SER A 261 16.31 22.45 2.38
C SER A 261 17.13 21.95 1.19
N ALA A 262 17.93 22.81 0.56
CA ALA A 262 18.80 22.46 -0.57
C ALA A 262 19.89 21.46 -0.15
N VAL A 263 20.56 21.68 0.98
CA VAL A 263 21.53 20.74 1.54
C VAL A 263 20.87 19.40 1.86
N LEU A 264 19.71 19.41 2.53
CA LEU A 264 18.95 18.20 2.86
C LEU A 264 18.46 17.46 1.62
N TYR A 265 18.06 18.18 0.58
CA TYR A 265 17.66 17.58 -0.69
C TYR A 265 18.83 16.88 -1.40
N LEU A 266 20.04 17.46 -1.34
CA LEU A 266 21.23 16.87 -1.94
C LEU A 266 21.67 15.59 -1.20
N ASP A 267 21.56 15.57 0.12
CA ASP A 267 21.97 14.42 0.96
C ASP A 267 20.90 13.31 0.97
N HIS A 268 19.64 13.67 1.19
CA HIS A 268 18.55 12.75 1.49
C HIS A 268 17.46 12.68 0.43
N GLY A 269 17.33 13.71 -0.42
CA GLY A 269 16.25 13.88 -1.40
C GLY A 269 16.46 13.18 -2.75
N ARG A 270 17.67 12.68 -3.04
CA ARG A 270 18.01 11.99 -4.31
C ARG A 270 17.46 10.56 -4.42
N TRP A 271 16.89 10.02 -3.35
CA TRP A 271 16.24 8.72 -3.39
C TRP A 271 15.05 8.75 -4.37
N THR A 272 15.13 7.89 -5.38
CA THR A 272 14.16 7.81 -6.47
C THR A 272 13.13 6.72 -6.16
N VAL A 273 11.87 7.13 -6.10
CA VAL A 273 10.74 6.22 -5.88
C VAL A 273 10.60 5.29 -7.08
N GLY A 274 10.42 3.99 -6.84
CA GLY A 274 10.13 3.02 -7.90
C GLY A 274 11.34 2.61 -8.72
N LYS A 275 12.58 2.90 -8.25
CA LYS A 275 13.78 2.40 -8.92
C LYS A 275 13.73 0.86 -8.93
N GLU A 276 13.91 0.26 -10.11
CA GLU A 276 13.88 -1.20 -10.32
C GLU A 276 12.50 -1.83 -10.05
N ALA A 277 11.42 -1.05 -10.11
CA ALA A 277 10.08 -1.57 -9.90
C ALA A 277 9.61 -2.49 -11.05
N GLU A 278 9.05 -3.64 -10.69
CA GLU A 278 8.36 -4.54 -11.60
C GLU A 278 6.88 -4.15 -11.69
N THR A 279 6.35 -3.95 -12.89
CA THR A 279 4.92 -3.68 -13.06
C THR A 279 4.11 -4.95 -12.80
N ILE A 280 3.17 -4.86 -11.85
CA ILE A 280 2.22 -5.94 -11.56
C ILE A 280 0.87 -5.66 -12.19
N THR A 281 0.24 -6.72 -12.72
CA THR A 281 -1.07 -6.63 -13.36
C THR A 281 -2.20 -6.95 -12.39
N ALA A 282 -3.44 -6.63 -12.76
CA ALA A 282 -4.61 -7.05 -11.99
C ALA A 282 -4.73 -8.58 -11.91
N GLU A 283 -4.33 -9.28 -12.97
CA GLU A 283 -4.29 -10.74 -13.00
C GLU A 283 -3.25 -11.29 -12.03
N ASN A 284 -2.15 -10.58 -11.78
CA ASN A 284 -1.21 -10.97 -10.73
C ASN A 284 -1.82 -10.87 -9.33
N LEU A 285 -2.60 -9.81 -9.08
CA LEU A 285 -3.25 -9.55 -7.79
C LEU A 285 -4.47 -10.44 -7.52
N ALA A 286 -5.18 -10.85 -8.56
CA ALA A 286 -6.34 -11.74 -8.45
C ALA A 286 -5.98 -13.23 -8.37
N LYS A 287 -4.70 -13.59 -8.51
CA LYS A 287 -4.27 -14.99 -8.44
C LYS A 287 -4.54 -15.55 -7.05
N VAL A 288 -5.21 -16.70 -7.03
CA VAL A 288 -5.28 -17.60 -5.88
C VAL A 288 -3.95 -18.39 -5.87
N PRO A 289 -3.19 -18.38 -4.77
CA PRO A 289 -1.99 -19.19 -4.70
C PRO A 289 -2.34 -20.67 -4.82
N SER A 290 -1.63 -21.36 -5.71
CA SER A 290 -1.79 -22.79 -5.90
C SER A 290 -1.12 -23.53 -4.74
N THR A 291 -1.85 -24.45 -4.10
CA THR A 291 -1.26 -25.44 -3.20
C THR A 291 -0.47 -26.43 -4.04
N THR A 292 0.80 -26.13 -4.34
CA THR A 292 1.70 -27.20 -4.79
C THR A 292 2.14 -27.96 -3.54
N VAL A 293 1.27 -28.86 -3.07
CA VAL A 293 1.68 -29.95 -2.19
C VAL A 293 2.70 -30.75 -2.98
N ALA A 294 3.94 -30.74 -2.54
CA ALA A 294 4.94 -31.68 -3.01
C ALA A 294 4.48 -33.08 -2.60
N THR A 295 3.70 -33.75 -3.44
CA THR A 295 3.51 -35.19 -3.33
C THR A 295 4.82 -35.84 -3.74
N GLY A 296 5.66 -36.10 -2.74
CA GLY A 296 6.74 -37.06 -2.87
C GLY A 296 6.15 -38.45 -3.08
N GLU A 297 5.94 -38.84 -4.33
CA GLU A 297 5.86 -40.25 -4.69
C GLU A 297 7.27 -40.80 -4.84
N THR A 298 7.81 -41.27 -3.72
CA THR A 298 8.84 -42.31 -3.70
C THR A 298 8.18 -43.63 -4.11
N GLU A 299 8.36 -44.05 -5.36
CA GLU A 299 8.27 -45.47 -5.75
C GLU A 299 9.63 -45.95 -6.24
N ALA A 300 10.47 -46.32 -5.26
CA ALA A 300 11.50 -47.32 -5.46
C ALA A 300 10.92 -48.68 -5.06
N ASN A 301 10.46 -49.49 -6.02
CA ASN A 301 10.61 -50.94 -5.95
C ASN A 301 10.23 -51.65 -7.26
N LYS A 302 11.25 -52.09 -8.02
CA LYS A 302 11.16 -53.30 -8.87
C LYS A 302 12.57 -53.82 -9.16
N THR A 303 13.13 -54.48 -8.16
CA THR A 303 14.20 -55.48 -8.32
C THR A 303 13.69 -56.78 -7.71
N ASN A 304 13.23 -57.73 -8.53
CA ASN A 304 13.80 -59.08 -8.63
C ASN A 304 12.93 -59.96 -9.53
N GLY A 305 13.56 -60.49 -10.58
CA GLY A 305 13.02 -61.52 -11.47
C GLY A 305 14.22 -62.27 -12.04
N ASP A 306 14.59 -63.30 -11.30
CA ASP A 306 15.78 -64.12 -11.38
C ASP A 306 15.94 -64.88 -12.73
N LYS A 307 17.20 -65.22 -13.03
CA LYS A 307 17.68 -66.01 -14.16
C LYS A 307 17.06 -67.41 -14.17
N ARG A 308 16.82 -67.99 -15.37
CA ARG A 308 17.11 -69.42 -15.65
C ARG A 308 17.06 -69.80 -17.14
N SER A 309 18.20 -70.38 -17.56
CA SER A 309 18.38 -71.53 -18.48
C SER A 309 18.06 -71.34 -19.97
N MET A 310 19.08 -71.34 -20.84
CA MET A 310 19.61 -72.52 -21.58
C MET A 310 18.69 -73.01 -22.71
N GLN A 311 19.28 -73.00 -23.92
CA GLN A 311 18.84 -73.50 -25.23
C GLN A 311 17.97 -72.55 -26.05
#